data_AF-A0A842LKM9-F1
#
_entry.id   AF-A0A842LKM9-F1
#
_cell.length_a   1.000
_cell.length_b   1.000
_cell.length_c   1.000
_cell.angle_alpha   90.00
_cell.angle_beta   90.00
_cell.angle_gamma   90.00
#
_symmetry.space_group_name_H-M   'P 1'
#
loop_
_entity.id
_entity.type
_entity.pdbx_description
1 polymer ?
#
loop_
_entity_poly.entity_id
_entity_poly.type
_entity_poly.pdbx_seq_one_letter_code
_entity_poly.pdbx_strand_id
1 'polypeptide(L)'
;MALDLPSIIKNFDLRKCMQCGKCSASCPAGFESNLKTRMIIYMAKSGIDVLDLNELWSCTTCYTCQERCPKGVKVTDAIIFLRNLAARRGNFPRIHLTAIKAIYDTSNGFPLTPEISKIRSLLGLSKEPADVAHNEEALSKFRRLMESIDIINMIREAQK
;
A
#
# COMPACT_ATOMS: atom_id res chain seq x y z
N MET A 1 -1.02 10.73 -13.79
CA MET A 1 -1.26 9.38 -14.35
C MET A 1 -2.72 9.07 -14.14
N ALA A 2 -3.46 8.67 -15.19
CA ALA A 2 -4.87 8.33 -15.03
C ALA A 2 -5.04 7.10 -14.12
N LEU A 3 -6.00 7.17 -13.20
CA LEU A 3 -6.31 6.14 -12.21
C LEU A 3 -7.49 5.30 -12.71
N ASP A 4 -7.25 4.48 -13.73
CA ASP A 4 -8.25 3.62 -14.34
C ASP A 4 -7.68 2.24 -14.73
N LEU A 5 -8.57 1.28 -14.98
CA LEU A 5 -8.21 -0.09 -15.34
C LEU A 5 -7.41 -0.18 -16.66
N PRO A 6 -7.75 0.55 -17.74
CA PRO A 6 -6.92 0.61 -18.96
C PRO A 6 -5.46 1.03 -18.71
N SER A 7 -5.24 1.99 -17.82
CA SER A 7 -3.92 2.49 -17.45
C SER A 7 -3.08 1.40 -16.78
N ILE A 8 -3.69 0.55 -15.94
CA ILE A 8 -3.01 -0.61 -15.33
C ILE A 8 -2.46 -1.54 -16.41
N ILE A 9 -3.30 -1.85 -17.39
CA ILE A 9 -2.98 -2.83 -18.44
C ILE A 9 -1.72 -2.42 -19.20
N LYS A 10 -1.59 -1.12 -19.50
CA LYS A 10 -0.45 -0.54 -20.20
C LYS A 10 0.76 -0.36 -19.29
N ASN A 11 0.58 0.25 -18.12
CA ASN A 11 1.69 0.69 -17.27
C ASN A 11 2.45 -0.46 -16.60
N PHE A 12 1.78 -1.61 -16.41
CA PHE A 12 2.35 -2.77 -15.71
C PHE A 12 2.47 -4.01 -16.60
N ASP A 13 2.35 -3.84 -17.92
CA ASP A 13 2.57 -4.89 -18.93
C ASP A 13 1.65 -6.12 -18.79
N LEU A 14 0.42 -5.96 -18.27
CA LEU A 14 -0.49 -7.09 -18.01
C LEU A 14 -0.82 -7.89 -19.27
N ARG A 15 -0.79 -7.28 -20.47
CA ARG A 15 -1.01 -7.99 -21.74
C ARG A 15 0.06 -9.04 -22.03
N LYS A 16 1.27 -8.92 -21.45
CA LYS A 16 2.33 -9.94 -21.57
C LYS A 16 2.03 -11.19 -20.74
N CYS A 17 1.05 -11.15 -19.83
CA CYS A 17 0.70 -12.27 -18.95
C CYS A 17 0.13 -13.46 -19.74
N MET A 18 0.94 -14.52 -19.86
CA MET A 18 0.59 -15.81 -20.46
C MET A 18 -0.07 -16.81 -19.49
N GLN A 19 -0.51 -16.36 -18.31
CA GLN A 19 -1.21 -17.22 -17.33
C GLN A 19 -0.44 -18.47 -16.84
N CYS A 20 0.90 -18.46 -16.87
CA CYS A 20 1.72 -19.61 -16.44
C CYS A 20 1.60 -20.02 -14.96
N GLY A 21 1.06 -19.16 -14.08
CA GLY A 21 0.82 -19.50 -12.67
C GLY A 21 2.03 -19.40 -11.74
N LYS A 22 3.22 -19.11 -12.25
CA LYS A 22 4.43 -18.97 -11.42
C LYS A 22 4.26 -17.96 -10.28
N CYS A 23 3.54 -16.86 -10.51
CA CYS A 23 3.23 -15.86 -9.49
C CYS A 23 2.40 -16.42 -8.33
N SER A 24 1.39 -17.26 -8.62
CA SER A 24 0.57 -17.92 -7.60
C SER A 24 1.35 -19.00 -6.88
N ALA A 25 2.12 -19.82 -7.60
CA ALA A 25 2.94 -20.87 -7.02
C ALA A 25 4.05 -20.33 -6.09
N SER A 26 4.55 -19.12 -6.35
CA SER A 26 5.57 -18.47 -5.54
C SER A 26 5.01 -17.55 -4.45
N CYS A 27 3.68 -17.46 -4.29
CA CYS A 27 3.08 -16.50 -3.38
C CYS A 27 3.03 -17.09 -1.96
N PRO A 28 3.79 -16.54 -0.99
CA PRO A 28 3.73 -17.04 0.40
C PRO A 28 2.32 -16.82 0.99
N ALA A 29 1.74 -15.64 0.76
CA ALA A 29 0.39 -15.32 1.24
C ALA A 29 -0.70 -16.18 0.59
N GLY A 30 -0.49 -16.68 -0.63
CA GLY A 30 -1.46 -17.50 -1.34
C GLY A 30 -1.61 -18.92 -0.77
N PHE A 31 -0.68 -19.37 0.08
CA PHE A 31 -0.78 -20.63 0.84
C PHE A 31 -1.68 -20.50 2.07
N GLU A 32 -1.65 -19.33 2.71
CA GLU A 32 -2.41 -19.05 3.94
C GLU A 32 -3.67 -18.21 3.69
N SER A 33 -4.02 -17.93 2.43
CA SER A 33 -5.18 -17.12 2.07
C SER A 33 -5.76 -17.48 0.70
N ASN A 34 -6.89 -16.86 0.37
CA ASN A 34 -7.52 -16.99 -0.94
C ASN A 34 -6.83 -16.17 -2.04
N LEU A 35 -5.71 -15.50 -1.75
CA LEU A 35 -4.97 -14.72 -2.75
C LEU A 35 -4.46 -15.61 -3.90
N LYS A 36 -5.13 -15.52 -5.05
CA LYS A 36 -4.68 -16.14 -6.30
C LYS A 36 -4.16 -15.06 -7.26
N THR A 37 -2.89 -14.70 -7.10
CA THR A 37 -2.21 -13.65 -7.88
C THR A 37 -2.39 -13.80 -9.40
N ARG A 38 -2.30 -15.02 -9.93
CA ARG A 38 -2.56 -15.30 -11.36
C ARG A 38 -3.95 -14.84 -11.80
N MET A 39 -4.97 -15.10 -10.97
CA MET A 39 -6.37 -14.78 -11.28
C MET A 39 -6.65 -13.29 -11.18
N ILE A 40 -6.10 -12.59 -10.20
CA ILE A 40 -6.22 -11.12 -10.11
C ILE A 40 -5.65 -10.46 -11.37
N ILE A 41 -4.47 -10.87 -11.81
CA ILE A 41 -3.86 -10.36 -13.06
C ILE A 41 -4.69 -10.74 -14.29
N TYR A 42 -5.27 -11.95 -14.31
CA TYR A 42 -6.17 -12.37 -15.39
C TYR A 42 -7.41 -11.49 -15.49
N MET A 43 -8.09 -11.28 -14.36
CA MET A 43 -9.32 -10.48 -14.30
C MET A 43 -9.03 -9.04 -14.69
N ALA A 44 -8.00 -8.43 -14.09
CA ALA A 44 -7.60 -7.07 -14.40
C ALA A 44 -7.21 -6.88 -15.88
N LYS A 45 -6.46 -7.82 -16.49
CA LYS A 45 -6.10 -7.72 -17.92
C LYS A 45 -7.30 -7.87 -18.85
N SER A 46 -8.33 -8.60 -18.41
CA SER A 46 -9.57 -8.85 -19.15
C SER A 46 -10.62 -7.75 -18.94
N GLY A 47 -10.29 -6.69 -18.20
CA GLY A 47 -11.22 -5.60 -17.90
C GLY A 47 -12.28 -5.97 -16.85
N ILE A 48 -12.12 -7.09 -16.16
CA ILE A 48 -13.01 -7.50 -15.08
C ILE A 48 -12.62 -6.71 -13.82
N ASP A 49 -13.64 -6.15 -13.17
CA ASP A 49 -13.47 -5.42 -11.93
C ASP A 49 -13.02 -6.36 -10.79
N VAL A 50 -11.96 -5.98 -10.09
CA VAL A 50 -11.37 -6.72 -8.97
C VAL A 50 -11.29 -5.87 -7.71
N LEU A 51 -11.84 -4.66 -7.75
CA LEU A 51 -11.61 -3.64 -6.72
C LEU A 51 -12.34 -3.96 -5.41
N ASP A 52 -13.33 -4.85 -5.43
CA ASP A 52 -14.05 -5.33 -4.25
C ASP A 52 -13.42 -6.58 -3.62
N LEU A 53 -12.36 -7.14 -4.22
CA LEU A 53 -11.70 -8.33 -3.70
C LEU A 53 -10.85 -8.02 -2.46
N ASN A 54 -11.25 -8.56 -1.31
CA ASN A 54 -10.50 -8.47 -0.06
C ASN A 54 -9.10 -9.09 -0.20
N GLU A 55 -8.94 -10.09 -1.07
CA GLU A 55 -7.69 -10.76 -1.37
C GLU A 55 -6.61 -9.82 -1.89
N LEU A 56 -6.98 -8.66 -2.49
CA LEU A 56 -6.03 -7.63 -2.87
C LEU A 56 -5.15 -7.24 -1.68
N TRP A 57 -5.72 -7.20 -0.47
CA TRP A 57 -5.05 -6.78 0.75
C TRP A 57 -4.21 -7.87 1.42
N SER A 58 -4.34 -9.13 0.99
CA SER A 58 -3.50 -10.24 1.48
C SER A 58 -2.08 -10.24 0.89
N CYS A 59 -1.84 -9.52 -0.21
CA CYS A 59 -0.50 -9.42 -0.81
C CYS A 59 0.48 -8.68 0.12
N THR A 60 1.57 -9.33 0.49
CA THR A 60 2.59 -8.75 1.39
C THR A 60 3.60 -7.86 0.68
N THR A 61 3.42 -7.61 -0.62
CA THR A 61 4.34 -6.83 -1.46
C THR A 61 5.80 -7.33 -1.41
N CYS A 62 6.01 -8.65 -1.29
CA CYS A 62 7.34 -9.26 -1.21
C CYS A 62 8.11 -9.34 -2.55
N TYR A 63 7.52 -8.87 -3.67
CA TYR A 63 8.09 -8.87 -5.02
C TYR A 63 8.46 -10.21 -5.67
N THR A 64 8.41 -11.34 -4.96
CA THR A 64 8.78 -12.66 -5.49
C THR A 64 8.10 -13.01 -6.83
N CYS A 65 6.80 -12.73 -6.96
CA CYS A 65 6.04 -13.01 -8.17
C CYS A 65 6.44 -12.14 -9.37
N GLN A 66 6.85 -10.90 -9.11
CA GLN A 66 7.31 -9.94 -10.11
C GLN A 66 8.68 -10.35 -10.64
N GLU A 67 9.64 -10.59 -9.74
CA GLU A 67 11.01 -11.01 -10.09
C GLU A 67 11.03 -12.34 -10.85
N ARG A 68 10.13 -13.26 -10.51
CA ARG A 68 10.08 -14.57 -11.14
C ARG A 68 9.28 -14.60 -12.44
N CYS A 69 8.64 -13.50 -12.84
CA CYS A 69 7.76 -13.50 -14.01
C CYS A 69 8.55 -13.67 -15.31
N PRO A 70 8.35 -14.75 -16.09
CA PRO A 70 9.09 -14.97 -17.34
C PRO A 70 8.73 -13.98 -18.45
N LYS A 71 7.67 -13.20 -18.27
CA LYS A 71 7.19 -12.20 -19.23
C LYS A 71 7.41 -10.76 -18.75
N GLY A 72 8.06 -10.58 -17.60
CA GLY A 72 8.33 -9.25 -17.03
C GLY A 72 7.08 -8.46 -16.66
N VAL A 73 5.96 -9.13 -16.32
CA VAL A 73 4.76 -8.45 -15.81
C VAL A 73 5.06 -7.87 -14.44
N LYS A 74 4.74 -6.58 -14.22
CA LYS A 74 4.93 -5.90 -12.94
C LYS A 74 3.79 -6.22 -11.97
N VAL A 75 3.74 -7.48 -11.53
CA VAL A 75 2.62 -8.06 -10.78
C VAL A 75 2.38 -7.34 -9.45
N THR A 76 3.44 -7.04 -8.70
CA THR A 76 3.32 -6.40 -7.38
C THR A 76 2.85 -4.95 -7.55
N ASP A 77 3.44 -4.22 -8.50
CA ASP A 77 3.08 -2.83 -8.78
C ASP A 77 1.63 -2.72 -9.28
N ALA A 78 1.18 -3.67 -10.11
CA ALA A 78 -0.21 -3.75 -10.55
C ALA A 78 -1.18 -3.95 -9.37
N ILE A 79 -0.85 -4.82 -8.40
CA ILE A 79 -1.68 -5.02 -7.19
C ILE A 79 -1.72 -3.74 -6.34
N ILE A 80 -0.58 -3.06 -6.15
CA ILE A 80 -0.54 -1.78 -5.43
C ILE A 80 -1.45 -0.75 -6.10
N PHE A 81 -1.41 -0.67 -7.43
CA PHE A 81 -2.28 0.25 -8.15
C PHE A 81 -3.76 -0.13 -8.05
N LEU A 82 -4.11 -1.43 -8.12
CA LEU A 82 -5.48 -1.89 -7.88
C LEU A 82 -5.96 -1.52 -6.48
N ARG A 83 -5.10 -1.60 -5.45
CA ARG A 83 -5.42 -1.15 -4.09
C ARG A 83 -5.71 0.36 -4.04
N ASN A 84 -5.02 1.19 -4.82
CA ASN A 84 -5.32 2.62 -4.87
C ASN A 84 -6.73 2.88 -5.42
N LEU A 85 -7.14 2.13 -6.45
CA LEU A 85 -8.50 2.24 -6.99
C LEU A 85 -9.54 1.70 -6.01
N ALA A 86 -9.28 0.55 -5.38
CA ALA A 86 -10.14 -0.01 -4.35
C ALA A 86 -10.33 0.95 -3.17
N ALA A 87 -9.23 1.56 -2.70
CA ALA A 87 -9.26 2.52 -1.60
C ALA A 87 -10.13 3.75 -1.93
N ARG A 88 -10.05 4.26 -3.17
CA ARG A 88 -10.89 5.38 -3.65
C ARG A 88 -12.38 5.03 -3.74
N ARG A 89 -12.72 3.74 -3.86
CA ARG A 89 -14.10 3.25 -3.75
C ARG A 89 -14.52 2.94 -2.31
N GLY A 90 -13.68 3.25 -1.33
CA GLY A 90 -13.92 2.92 0.08
C GLY A 90 -13.61 1.48 0.46
N ASN A 91 -13.08 0.65 -0.46
CA ASN A 91 -12.71 -0.72 -0.15
C ASN A 91 -11.25 -0.84 0.32
N PHE A 92 -11.05 -0.79 1.63
CA PHE A 92 -9.76 -1.02 2.26
C PHE A 92 -9.93 -1.45 3.73
N PRO A 93 -8.95 -2.17 4.32
CA PRO A 93 -8.99 -2.54 5.72
C PRO A 93 -9.03 -1.32 6.64
N ARG A 94 -10.07 -1.24 7.49
CA ARG A 94 -10.26 -0.12 8.43
C ARG A 94 -9.09 0.08 9.40
N ILE A 95 -8.33 -0.98 9.69
CA ILE A 95 -7.13 -0.91 10.55
C ILE A 95 -6.08 0.08 10.02
N HIS A 96 -6.04 0.33 8.70
CA HIS A 96 -5.13 1.31 8.11
C HIS A 96 -5.45 2.76 8.53
N LEU A 97 -6.70 3.07 8.90
CA LEU A 97 -7.10 4.43 9.30
C LEU A 97 -6.31 4.91 10.53
N THR A 98 -6.04 4.02 11.48
CA THR A 98 -5.26 4.34 12.67
C THR A 98 -3.85 4.79 12.31
N ALA A 99 -3.17 4.04 11.44
CA ALA A 99 -1.82 4.37 10.99
C ALA A 99 -1.79 5.66 10.18
N ILE A 100 -2.76 5.87 9.28
CA ILE A 100 -2.79 7.09 8.46
C ILE A 100 -3.07 8.33 9.33
N LYS A 101 -3.96 8.21 10.32
CA LYS A 101 -4.20 9.28 11.29
C LYS A 101 -2.93 9.61 12.08
N ALA A 102 -2.23 8.60 12.59
CA ALA A 102 -0.98 8.81 13.32
C ALA A 102 0.09 9.50 12.45
N ILE A 103 0.23 9.07 11.19
CA ILE A 103 1.11 9.72 10.21
C ILE A 103 0.72 11.18 9.99
N TYR A 104 -0.57 11.50 9.84
CA TYR A 104 -1.00 12.90 9.67
C TYR A 104 -0.71 13.76 10.92
N ASP A 105 -1.07 13.25 12.11
CA ASP A 105 -0.97 13.99 13.36
C ASP A 105 0.50 14.18 13.78
N THR A 106 1.35 13.18 13.56
CA THR A 106 2.70 13.13 14.16
C THR A 106 3.83 12.93 13.15
N SER A 107 3.54 12.78 11.84
CA SER A 107 4.47 12.30 10.80
C SER A 107 5.03 10.88 11.00
N ASN A 108 4.55 10.15 12.02
CA ASN A 108 4.99 8.81 12.34
C ASN A 108 3.79 7.86 12.50
N GLY A 109 3.84 6.68 11.89
CA GLY A 109 2.81 5.64 12.05
C GLY A 109 2.78 5.01 13.44
N PHE A 110 3.89 5.12 14.18
CA PHE A 110 4.08 4.66 15.55
C PHE A 110 4.76 5.79 16.35
N PRO A 111 3.99 6.77 16.86
CA PRO A 111 4.53 7.94 17.54
C PRO A 111 5.45 7.58 18.71
N LEU A 112 6.42 8.44 18.99
CA LEU A 112 7.35 8.24 20.11
C LEU A 112 6.60 8.20 21.44
N THR A 113 6.79 7.12 22.21
CA THR A 113 6.24 7.00 23.56
C THR A 113 7.30 7.34 24.61
N PRO A 114 6.89 7.70 25.85
CA PRO A 114 7.81 7.94 26.95
C PRO A 114 8.74 6.74 27.23
N GLU A 115 8.25 5.51 27.06
CA GLU A 115 9.01 4.28 27.25
C GLU A 115 10.13 4.17 26.21
N ILE A 116 9.83 4.45 24.94
CA ILE A 116 10.83 4.44 23.86
C ILE A 116 11.85 5.57 24.06
N SER A 117 11.41 6.76 24.45
CA SER A 117 12.31 7.88 24.78
C SER A 117 13.28 7.52 25.91
N LYS A 118 12.80 6.83 26.95
CA LYS A 118 13.63 6.30 28.04
C LYS A 118 14.62 5.25 27.54
N ILE A 119 14.18 4.29 26.72
CA ILE A 119 15.06 3.26 26.14
C ILE A 119 16.17 3.91 25.31
N ARG A 120 15.85 4.90 24.48
CA ARG A 120 16.84 5.64 23.69
C ARG A 120 17.91 6.27 24.57
N SER A 121 17.51 6.94 25.66
CA SER A 121 18.46 7.52 26.62
C SER A 121 19.34 6.47 27.30
N LEU A 122 18.79 5.30 27.65
CA LEU A 122 19.57 4.20 28.24
C LEU A 122 20.61 3.63 27.26
N LEU A 123 20.33 3.70 25.96
CA LEU A 123 21.26 3.31 24.89
C LEU A 123 22.25 4.42 24.52
N GLY A 124 22.26 5.55 25.24
CA GLY A 124 23.13 6.70 24.93
C GLY A 124 22.70 7.50 23.70
N LEU A 125 21.47 7.31 23.22
CA LEU A 125 20.88 8.07 22.12
C LEU A 125 20.12 9.31 22.63
N SER A 126 19.88 10.27 21.74
CA SER A 126 18.98 11.39 22.03
C SER A 126 17.57 10.87 22.38
N LYS A 127 16.95 11.45 23.41
CA LYS A 127 15.57 11.10 23.84
C LYS A 127 14.58 11.21 22.68
N GLU A 128 14.67 12.31 21.95
CA GLU A 128 13.89 12.56 20.74
C GLU A 128 14.76 12.30 19.50
N PRO A 129 14.29 11.49 18.54
CA PRO A 129 14.97 11.32 17.26
C PRO A 129 14.92 12.61 16.44
N ALA A 130 15.96 12.85 15.64
CA ALA A 130 15.99 13.94 14.67
C ALA A 130 15.19 13.54 13.41
N ASP A 131 13.86 13.60 13.50
CA ASP A 131 12.93 13.30 12.41
C ASP A 131 11.89 14.41 12.22
N VAL A 132 10.95 14.21 11.29
CA VAL A 132 9.89 15.20 10.99
C VAL A 132 8.98 15.43 12.19
N ALA A 133 8.83 14.45 13.09
CA ALA A 133 7.91 14.53 14.22
C ALA A 133 8.36 15.55 15.27
N HIS A 134 9.67 15.78 15.38
CA HIS A 134 10.29 16.67 16.37
C HIS A 134 10.86 17.95 15.73
N ASN A 135 10.41 18.30 14.52
CA ASN A 135 10.75 19.55 13.84
C ASN A 135 9.45 20.22 13.37
N GLU A 136 9.04 21.29 14.05
CA GLU A 136 7.76 21.97 13.79
C GLU A 136 7.63 22.49 12.36
N GLU A 137 8.72 23.03 11.79
CA GLU A 137 8.74 23.54 10.42
C GLU A 137 8.55 22.39 9.41
N ALA A 138 9.25 21.28 9.60
CA ALA A 138 9.15 20.10 8.75
C ALA A 138 7.77 19.45 8.86
N LEU A 139 7.21 19.33 10.07
CA LEU A 139 5.88 18.80 10.32
C LEU A 139 4.79 19.65 9.64
N SER A 140 4.93 20.98 9.70
CA SER A 140 4.03 21.91 9.00
C SER A 140 4.06 21.69 7.48
N LYS A 141 5.26 21.58 6.89
CA LYS A 141 5.42 21.29 5.45
C LYS A 141 4.86 19.91 5.08
N PHE A 142 5.08 18.90 5.92
CA PHE A 142 4.55 17.55 5.72
C PHE A 142 3.01 17.54 5.70
N ARG A 143 2.35 18.22 6.66
CA ARG A 143 0.89 18.31 6.70
C ARG A 143 0.33 19.01 5.47
N ARG A 144 0.94 20.11 5.01
CA ARG A 144 0.55 20.78 3.76
C ARG A 144 0.64 19.85 2.54
N LEU A 145 1.68 19.00 2.48
CA LEU A 145 1.80 18.00 1.42
C LEU A 145 0.68 16.95 1.51
N MET A 146 0.37 16.45 2.71
CA MET A 146 -0.72 15.50 2.94
C MET A 146 -2.09 16.09 2.60
N GLU A 147 -2.31 17.38 2.86
CA GLU A 147 -3.55 18.10 2.49
C GLU A 147 -3.63 18.38 0.99
N SER A 148 -2.49 18.51 0.30
CA SER A 148 -2.46 18.70 -1.16
C SER A 148 -2.85 17.43 -1.94
N ILE A 149 -2.89 16.28 -1.27
CA ILE A 149 -3.33 15.01 -1.84
C ILE A 149 -4.68 14.60 -1.24
N ASP A 150 -5.47 13.89 -2.04
CA ASP A 150 -6.85 13.53 -1.72
C ASP A 150 -7.01 12.50 -0.58
N ILE A 151 -5.92 12.12 0.09
CA ILE A 151 -5.92 11.06 1.10
C ILE A 151 -6.72 11.45 2.35
N ILE A 152 -6.70 12.73 2.73
CA ILE A 152 -7.39 13.22 3.93
C ILE A 152 -8.91 13.22 3.72
N ASN A 153 -9.37 13.59 2.53
CA ASN A 153 -10.79 13.52 2.18
C ASN A 153 -11.27 12.07 2.18
N MET A 154 -10.51 11.15 1.57
CA MET A 154 -10.81 9.71 1.58
C MET A 154 -10.96 9.15 3.00
N ILE A 155 -10.10 9.55 3.94
CA ILE A 155 -10.19 9.14 5.36
C ILE A 155 -11.47 9.68 6.01
N ARG A 156 -11.78 10.95 5.80
CA ARG A 156 -12.95 11.61 6.41
C ARG A 156 -14.26 10.99 5.92
N GLU A 157 -14.35 10.68 4.64
CA GLU A 157 -15.51 9.98 4.06
C GLU A 157 -15.64 8.56 4.59
N ALA A 158 -14.51 7.87 4.74
CA ALA A 158 -14.46 6.52 5.27
C ALA A 158 -14.86 6.38 6.75
N GLN A 159 -14.80 7.45 7.54
CA GLN A 159 -15.16 7.47 8.96
C GLN A 159 -16.63 7.81 9.22
N LYS A 160 -17.39 8.23 8.20
CA LYS A 160 -18.85 8.37 8.25
C LYS A 160 -19.53 7.01 8.15
#